data_AF-A0A2D4K502-F1
#
_entry.id   AF-A0A2D4K502-F1
#
_cell.length_a   1.000
_cell.length_b   1.000
_cell.length_c   1.000
_cell.angle_alpha   90.00
_cell.angle_beta   90.00
_cell.angle_gamma   90.00
#
_symmetry.space_group_name_H-M   'P 1'
#
loop_
_entity.id
_entity.type
_entity.pdbx_description
1 polymer ?
#
loop_
_entity_poly.entity_id
_entity_poly.type
_entity_poly.pdbx_seq_one_letter_code
_entity_poly.pdbx_strand_id
1 'polypeptide(L)'
;PTEKQMEESSFEMTFLGEGYSTGQNPEEGKPDVKICTQVRGPEAGYIATPIAMVQAAVALLKDKNSLPKKGGVYSPGAVFYNTKLVERLNKYGIEFSVISKPEA
;
A
#
# COMPACT_ATOMS: atom_id res chain seq x y z
N PRO A 1 -21.04 -10.27 9.28
CA PRO A 1 -21.80 -9.01 9.17
C PRO A 1 -22.95 -9.22 8.18
N THR A 2 -24.09 -8.55 8.36
CA THR A 2 -25.15 -8.51 7.33
C THR A 2 -24.72 -7.63 6.16
N GLU A 3 -25.42 -7.73 5.02
CA GLU A 3 -25.15 -6.87 3.85
C GLU A 3 -25.18 -5.39 4.22
N LYS A 4 -26.23 -4.95 4.92
CA LYS A 4 -26.34 -3.57 5.42
C LYS A 4 -25.16 -3.17 6.32
N GLN A 5 -24.72 -4.06 7.22
CA GLN A 5 -23.55 -3.77 8.08
C GLN A 5 -22.25 -3.62 7.27
N MET A 6 -22.11 -4.34 6.16
CA MET A 6 -20.95 -4.20 5.27
C MET A 6 -21.04 -2.91 4.44
N GLU A 7 -22.23 -2.57 3.93
CA GLU A 7 -22.46 -1.33 3.18
C GLU A 7 -22.21 -0.07 4.02
N GLU A 8 -22.57 -0.10 5.30
CA GLU A 8 -22.40 1.01 6.24
C GLU A 8 -21.00 1.04 6.89
N SER A 9 -20.09 0.12 6.53
CA SER A 9 -18.75 0.01 7.10
C SER A 9 -17.65 0.32 6.09
N SER A 10 -16.58 0.92 6.56
CA SER A 10 -15.37 1.24 5.80
C SER A 10 -14.15 1.13 6.71
N PHE A 11 -12.97 1.09 6.12
CA PHE A 11 -11.72 1.24 6.87
C PHE A 11 -10.96 2.48 6.44
N GLU A 12 -10.19 3.00 7.38
CA GLU A 12 -9.16 4.01 7.14
C GLU A 12 -7.94 3.63 7.96
N MET A 13 -6.78 3.60 7.31
CA MET A 13 -5.49 3.38 7.95
C MET A 13 -4.57 4.56 7.64
N THR A 14 -4.03 5.18 8.68
CA THR A 14 -3.04 6.26 8.57
C THR A 14 -1.67 5.72 8.92
N PHE A 15 -0.72 5.88 8.01
CA PHE A 15 0.66 5.45 8.16
C PHE A 15 1.57 6.67 8.30
N LEU A 16 2.31 6.71 9.41
CA LEU A 16 3.31 7.73 9.68
C LEU A 16 4.69 7.12 9.48
N GLY A 17 5.43 7.63 8.51
CA GLY A 17 6.81 7.28 8.25
C GLY A 17 7.76 8.37 8.72
N GLU A 18 8.87 7.97 9.33
CA GLU A 18 9.95 8.85 9.74
C GLU A 18 11.28 8.25 9.24
N GLY A 19 12.14 9.09 8.65
CA GLY A 19 13.36 8.64 7.99
C GLY A 19 14.37 9.76 7.80
N TYR A 20 15.43 9.47 7.04
CA TYR A 20 16.55 10.39 6.82
C TYR A 20 16.53 10.95 5.40
N SER A 21 16.87 12.22 5.24
CA SER A 21 17.11 12.86 3.95
C SER A 21 18.22 12.13 3.18
N THR A 22 18.17 12.22 1.86
CA THR A 22 19.16 11.55 0.99
C THR A 22 20.57 12.06 1.32
N GLY A 23 21.49 11.13 1.61
CA GLY A 23 22.89 11.44 1.94
C GLY A 23 23.16 11.73 3.41
N GLN A 24 22.15 11.75 4.28
CA GLN A 24 22.36 11.79 5.74
C GLN A 24 22.81 10.42 6.25
N ASN A 25 23.83 10.40 7.12
CA ASN A 25 24.27 9.21 7.83
C ASN A 25 23.33 8.97 9.02
N PRO A 26 22.62 7.82 9.10
CA PRO A 26 21.75 7.52 10.24
C PRO A 26 22.46 7.50 11.60
N GLU A 27 23.79 7.33 11.63
CA GLU A 27 24.60 7.34 12.86
C GLU A 27 24.93 8.76 13.36
N GLU A 28 24.81 9.77 12.51
CA GLU A 28 25.22 11.16 12.80
C GLU A 28 24.06 12.05 13.26
N GLY A 29 22.84 11.52 13.33
CA GLY A 29 21.67 12.34 13.68
C GLY A 29 20.37 11.56 13.87
N LYS A 30 19.31 12.32 14.14
CA LYS A 30 17.94 11.80 14.19
C LYS A 30 17.30 11.89 12.80
N PRO A 31 16.28 11.07 12.50
CA PRO A 31 15.46 11.25 11.31
C PRO A 31 14.97 12.70 11.17
N ASP A 32 15.08 13.25 9.96
CA ASP A 32 14.72 14.63 9.61
C ASP A 32 13.58 14.70 8.58
N VAL A 33 13.14 13.55 8.08
CA VAL A 33 12.06 13.40 7.10
C VAL A 33 10.85 12.73 7.73
N LYS A 34 9.66 13.29 7.49
CA LYS A 34 8.37 12.70 7.88
C LYS A 34 7.42 12.63 6.70
N ILE A 35 6.71 11.50 6.58
CA ILE A 35 5.66 11.30 5.59
C ILE A 35 4.40 10.77 6.28
N CYS A 36 3.25 11.29 5.88
CA CYS A 36 1.94 10.78 6.28
C CYS A 36 1.23 10.28 5.04
N THR A 37 0.84 9.01 5.05
CA THR A 37 0.03 8.40 3.99
C THR A 37 -1.23 7.78 4.58
N GLN A 38 -2.24 7.62 3.74
CA GLN A 38 -3.52 7.08 4.15
C GLN A 38 -3.99 6.04 3.14
N VAL A 39 -4.63 4.99 3.65
CA VAL A 39 -5.32 3.99 2.85
C VAL A 39 -6.76 3.91 3.33
N ARG A 40 -7.70 4.11 2.41
CA ARG A 40 -9.14 4.04 2.67
C ARG A 40 -9.77 2.96 1.81
N GLY A 41 -10.87 2.39 2.27
CA GLY A 41 -11.64 1.47 1.45
C GLY A 41 -12.95 1.04 2.10
N PRO A 42 -13.70 0.17 1.41
CA PRO A 42 -14.95 -0.37 1.92
C PRO A 42 -14.70 -1.29 3.12
N GLU A 43 -15.74 -1.95 3.63
CA GLU A 43 -15.61 -2.90 4.72
C GLU A 43 -14.40 -3.86 4.52
N ALA A 44 -13.57 -3.96 5.57
CA ALA A 44 -12.22 -4.51 5.46
C ALA A 44 -12.21 -6.03 5.19
N GLY A 45 -13.10 -6.79 5.82
CA GLY A 45 -13.06 -8.24 5.84
C GLY A 45 -13.57 -8.91 4.58
N TYR A 46 -14.75 -8.52 4.11
CA TYR A 46 -15.51 -9.21 3.07
C TYR A 46 -15.57 -8.44 1.76
N ILE A 47 -15.31 -7.13 1.74
CA ILE A 47 -15.24 -6.35 0.50
C ILE A 47 -13.78 -6.06 0.13
N ALA A 48 -13.04 -5.38 0.99
CA ALA A 48 -11.68 -4.94 0.66
C ALA A 48 -10.68 -6.11 0.52
N THR A 49 -10.74 -7.11 1.40
CA THR A 49 -9.80 -8.25 1.37
C THR A 49 -9.90 -9.06 0.06
N PRO A 50 -11.09 -9.46 -0.43
CA PRO A 50 -11.22 -10.10 -1.74
C PRO A 50 -10.75 -9.23 -2.91
N ILE A 51 -11.03 -7.93 -2.88
CA ILE A 51 -10.51 -6.98 -3.89
C ILE A 51 -8.98 -7.03 -3.89
N ALA A 52 -8.35 -6.89 -2.73
CA ALA A 52 -6.90 -6.90 -2.59
C ALA A 52 -6.28 -8.21 -3.11
N MET A 53 -6.86 -9.35 -2.74
CA MET A 53 -6.39 -10.67 -3.18
C MET A 53 -6.49 -10.85 -4.70
N VAL A 54 -7.62 -10.49 -5.31
CA VAL A 54 -7.81 -10.59 -6.76
C VAL A 54 -6.88 -9.65 -7.50
N GLN A 55 -6.74 -8.39 -7.05
CA GLN A 55 -5.85 -7.44 -7.71
C GLN A 55 -4.38 -7.84 -7.59
N ALA A 56 -3.97 -8.42 -6.47
CA ALA A 56 -2.63 -8.99 -6.29
C ALA A 56 -2.38 -10.15 -7.27
N ALA A 57 -3.33 -11.07 -7.43
CA ALA A 57 -3.22 -12.17 -8.39
C ALA A 57 -3.10 -11.66 -9.84
N VAL A 58 -3.86 -10.63 -10.22
CA VAL A 58 -3.75 -10.04 -11.56
C VAL A 58 -2.42 -9.31 -11.74
N ALA A 59 -1.92 -8.59 -10.72
CA ALA A 59 -0.59 -7.96 -10.78
C ALA A 59 0.51 -9.01 -10.98
N LEU A 60 0.46 -10.15 -10.28
CA LEU A 60 1.39 -11.26 -10.49
C LEU A 60 1.37 -11.79 -11.93
N LEU A 61 0.18 -11.86 -12.54
CA LEU A 61 0.03 -12.36 -13.90
C LEU A 61 0.45 -11.35 -14.98
N LYS A 62 0.16 -10.06 -14.78
CA LYS A 62 0.28 -9.02 -15.81
C LYS A 62 1.57 -8.20 -15.69
N ASP A 63 2.13 -8.06 -14.49
CA ASP A 63 3.29 -7.21 -14.23
C ASP A 63 4.59 -8.04 -14.05
N LYS A 64 4.69 -9.20 -14.73
CA LYS A 64 5.81 -10.16 -14.58
C LYS A 64 7.20 -9.52 -14.71
N ASN A 65 7.33 -8.50 -15.55
CA ASN A 65 8.60 -7.81 -15.75
C ASN A 65 9.03 -6.99 -14.52
N SER A 66 8.08 -6.56 -13.70
CA SER A 66 8.29 -5.82 -12.46
C SER A 66 8.45 -6.71 -11.21
N LEU A 67 8.23 -8.02 -11.33
CA LEU A 67 8.36 -8.96 -10.21
C LEU A 67 9.82 -9.36 -9.95
N PRO A 68 10.14 -9.81 -8.72
CA PRO A 68 11.41 -10.45 -8.40
C PRO A 68 11.74 -11.58 -9.39
N LYS A 69 12.98 -11.62 -9.88
CA LYS A 69 13.42 -12.63 -10.86
C LYS A 69 13.69 -14.00 -10.25
N LYS A 70 13.99 -14.03 -8.95
CA LYS A 70 14.20 -15.25 -8.19
C LYS A 70 12.87 -15.68 -7.58
N GLY A 71 12.57 -16.98 -7.61
CA GLY A 71 11.44 -17.55 -6.88
C GLY A 71 11.68 -17.52 -5.36
N GLY A 72 10.60 -17.58 -4.58
CA GLY A 72 10.67 -17.59 -3.12
C GLY A 72 9.38 -17.15 -2.44
N VAL A 73 9.46 -16.91 -1.14
CA VAL A 73 8.36 -16.35 -0.33
C VAL A 73 8.68 -14.88 -0.07
N TYR A 74 7.75 -14.01 -0.46
CA TYR A 74 7.91 -12.57 -0.38
C TYR A 74 6.78 -11.95 0.43
N SER A 75 7.10 -10.91 1.20
CA SER A 75 6.07 -10.02 1.74
C SER A 75 5.45 -9.21 0.59
N PRO A 76 4.19 -8.73 0.73
CA PRO A 76 3.53 -7.93 -0.29
C PRO A 76 4.36 -6.71 -0.73
N GLY A 77 4.98 -6.00 0.22
CA GLY A 77 5.84 -4.86 -0.09
C GLY A 77 7.03 -5.23 -0.97
N ALA A 78 7.69 -6.36 -0.69
CA ALA A 78 8.85 -6.80 -1.46
C ALA A 78 8.49 -7.29 -2.88
N VAL A 79 7.33 -7.91 -3.07
CA VAL A 79 6.92 -8.43 -4.39
C VAL A 79 6.23 -7.37 -5.25
N PHE A 80 5.50 -6.42 -4.67
CA PHE A 80 4.65 -5.49 -5.41
C PHE A 80 5.18 -4.06 -5.54
N TYR A 81 6.31 -3.69 -4.91
CA TYR A 81 6.78 -2.29 -4.86
C TYR A 81 6.92 -1.61 -6.23
N ASN A 82 7.20 -2.37 -7.30
CA ASN A 82 7.38 -1.85 -8.66
C ASN A 82 6.27 -2.29 -9.64
N THR A 83 5.17 -2.83 -9.12
CA THR A 83 4.02 -3.31 -9.90
C THR A 83 2.92 -2.26 -9.96
N LYS A 84 1.89 -2.50 -10.78
CA LYS A 84 0.71 -1.63 -10.86
C LYS A 84 -0.33 -1.95 -9.79
N LEU A 85 0.01 -2.72 -8.75
CA LEU A 85 -0.97 -3.16 -7.74
C LEU A 85 -1.69 -1.96 -7.11
N VAL A 86 -0.98 -0.92 -6.69
CA VAL A 86 -1.60 0.28 -6.08
C VAL A 86 -2.58 0.97 -7.03
N GLU A 87 -2.22 1.16 -8.29
CA GLU A 87 -3.11 1.74 -9.32
C GLU A 87 -4.38 0.90 -9.49
N ARG A 88 -4.24 -0.43 -9.46
CA ARG A 88 -5.37 -1.35 -9.56
C ARG A 88 -6.26 -1.25 -8.33
N LEU A 89 -5.69 -1.27 -7.13
CA LEU A 89 -6.44 -1.15 -5.88
C LEU A 89 -7.23 0.15 -5.83
N ASN A 90 -6.61 1.28 -6.21
CA ASN A 90 -7.29 2.58 -6.34
C ASN A 90 -8.52 2.50 -7.25
N LYS A 91 -8.37 1.86 -8.43
CA LYS A 91 -9.48 1.69 -9.39
C LYS A 91 -10.65 0.87 -8.82
N TYR A 92 -10.41 0.01 -7.85
CA TYR A 92 -11.43 -0.85 -7.23
C TYR A 92 -11.80 -0.39 -5.81
N GLY A 93 -11.58 0.88 -5.47
CA GLY A 93 -12.10 1.48 -4.23
C GLY A 93 -11.24 1.24 -2.99
N ILE A 94 -9.99 0.80 -3.15
CA ILE A 94 -8.98 0.83 -2.07
C ILE A 94 -8.00 1.95 -2.41
N GLU A 95 -8.23 3.12 -1.82
CA GLU A 95 -7.60 4.37 -2.18
C GLU A 95 -6.35 4.65 -1.35
N PHE A 96 -5.24 4.93 -2.02
CA PHE A 96 -3.95 5.30 -1.44
C PHE A 96 -3.68 6.78 -1.69
N SER A 97 -3.34 7.52 -0.64
CA SER A 97 -3.03 8.96 -0.73
C SER A 97 -1.83 9.34 0.13
N VAL A 98 -1.11 10.37 -0.31
CA VAL A 98 -0.09 11.05 0.49
C VAL A 98 -0.75 12.27 1.11
N ILE A 99 -0.84 12.30 2.43
CA ILE A 99 -1.48 13.38 3.19
C ILE A 99 -0.47 14.51 3.44
N SER A 100 0.77 14.16 3.78
CA SER A 100 1.87 15.11 3.88
C SER A 100 3.21 14.45 3.57
N LYS A 101 4.13 15.23 3.01
CA LYS A 101 5.54 14.84 2.78
C LYS A 101 6.42 16.09 2.94
N PRO A 102 7.73 15.95 3.19
CA PRO A 102 8.64 17.10 3.16
C PRO A 102 8.66 17.66 1.73
N GLU A 103 8.84 18.98 1.61
CA GLU A 103 9.14 19.59 0.32
C GLU A 103 10.44 19.00 -0.25
N ALA A 104 10.45 18.78 -1.56
CA ALA A 104 11.56 18.13 -2.27
C ALA A 104 12.72 19.09 -2.53
#